data_AF-A0A1G4VPX9-F1
#
_entry.id   AF-A0A1G4VPX9-F1
#
_cell.length_a   1.000
_cell.length_b   1.000
_cell.length_c   1.000
_cell.angle_alpha   90.00
_cell.angle_beta   90.00
_cell.angle_gamma   90.00
#
_symmetry.space_group_name_H-M   'P 1'
#
loop_
_entity.id
_entity.type
_entity.pdbx_description
1 polymer ?
#
loop_
_entity_poly.entity_id
_entity_poly.type
_entity_poly.pdbx_seq_one_letter_code
_entity_poly.pdbx_strand_id
1 'polypeptide(L)'
;MDKASVESQLGTAQLNISDTEEIMRLRNLDDLKSRTELANALFAQFRYKEAADILSEVAGECDFDKELYLKIGGAYLTAREFDKSLKAHEKYLELGGSEQAAAYPMGIWHFFRQEYEKAADSFAKCLPCDDEMMICVVYWHCLSMLRAGGKLEFLKYYRKDMEVGHHTAYRLVVRVLAGETAMEAALEELKSEKDVLNYCIAGYGLYCIKKSKGEPAEELLDCILDKKDLWPCIAYLAAWNDRNGL
;
A
#
# COMPACT_ATOMS: atom_id res chain seq x y z
N MET A 1 7.87 16.13 -13.54
CA MET A 1 7.94 16.60 -12.14
C MET A 1 8.80 15.60 -11.40
N ASP A 2 9.88 16.07 -10.79
CA ASP A 2 10.77 15.21 -10.02
C ASP A 2 10.06 14.69 -8.78
N LYS A 3 10.36 13.44 -8.41
CA LYS A 3 9.76 12.73 -7.28
C LYS A 3 10.83 12.36 -6.26
N ALA A 4 10.49 12.43 -4.98
CA ALA A 4 11.35 11.96 -3.91
C ALA A 4 11.62 10.46 -4.10
N SER A 5 12.87 10.06 -3.92
CA SER A 5 13.27 8.66 -4.06
C SER A 5 12.93 7.85 -2.82
N VAL A 6 12.84 6.53 -2.98
CA VAL A 6 12.66 5.59 -1.86
C VAL A 6 13.78 5.74 -0.83
N GLU A 7 15.02 5.99 -1.26
CA GLU A 7 16.17 6.15 -0.36
C GLU A 7 16.08 7.44 0.48
N SER A 8 15.47 8.49 -0.06
CA SER A 8 15.25 9.76 0.67
C SER A 8 14.07 9.70 1.64
N GLN A 9 13.06 8.89 1.33
CA GLN A 9 11.85 8.78 2.16
C GLN A 9 11.95 7.65 3.18
N LEU A 10 12.49 6.50 2.81
CA LEU A 10 12.56 5.31 3.69
C LEU A 10 13.96 5.05 4.25
N GLY A 11 15.00 5.59 3.62
CA GLY A 11 16.39 5.47 4.04
C GLY A 11 16.92 6.71 4.75
N THR A 12 18.25 6.87 4.71
CA THR A 12 18.96 8.01 5.32
C THR A 12 19.45 9.02 4.28
N ALA A 13 19.08 8.86 3.01
CA ALA A 13 19.52 9.77 1.97
C ALA A 13 18.84 11.14 2.13
N GLN A 14 19.54 12.20 1.75
CA GLN A 14 18.93 13.53 1.74
C GLN A 14 17.92 13.65 0.60
N LEU A 15 16.84 14.41 0.83
CA LEU A 15 15.93 14.81 -0.23
C LEU A 15 16.67 15.75 -1.20
N ASN A 16 16.75 15.35 -2.47
CA ASN A 16 17.53 16.05 -3.51
C ASN A 16 16.66 16.60 -4.66
N ILE A 17 15.36 16.76 -4.42
CA ILE A 17 14.44 17.37 -5.39
C ILE A 17 14.05 18.78 -4.93
N SER A 18 13.86 19.68 -5.89
CA SER A 18 13.36 21.03 -5.62
C SER A 18 11.83 21.05 -5.50
N ASP A 19 11.31 22.03 -4.77
CA ASP A 19 9.90 22.37 -4.82
C ASP A 19 9.46 22.71 -6.26
N THR A 20 8.24 22.34 -6.64
CA THR A 20 7.60 22.90 -7.85
C THR A 20 7.22 24.37 -7.60
N GLU A 21 6.96 25.13 -8.66
CA GLU A 21 6.43 26.50 -8.55
C GLU A 21 5.17 26.55 -7.68
N GLU A 22 4.32 25.53 -7.78
CA GLU A 22 3.11 25.42 -6.97
C GLU A 22 3.42 25.22 -5.49
N ILE A 23 4.37 24.35 -5.15
CA ILE A 23 4.79 24.14 -3.75
C ILE A 23 5.42 25.42 -3.20
N MET A 24 6.29 26.09 -3.97
CA MET A 24 6.88 27.38 -3.57
C MET A 24 5.79 28.43 -3.30
N ARG A 25 4.77 28.52 -4.16
CA ARG A 25 3.63 29.42 -3.97
C ARG A 25 2.87 29.10 -2.70
N LEU A 26 2.49 27.83 -2.50
CA LEU A 26 1.67 27.38 -1.37
C LEU A 26 2.39 27.56 -0.03
N ARG A 27 3.72 27.40 0.03
CA ARG A 27 4.50 27.68 1.26
C ARG A 27 4.47 29.14 1.71
N ASN A 28 4.18 30.08 0.81
CA ASN A 28 4.06 31.50 1.15
C ASN A 28 2.65 31.87 1.64
N LEU A 29 1.73 30.92 1.69
CA LEU A 29 0.37 31.09 2.20
C LEU A 29 0.26 30.39 3.56
N ASP A 30 -0.43 31.01 4.51
CA ASP A 30 -0.55 30.50 5.88
C ASP A 30 -2.03 30.42 6.29
N ASP A 31 -2.77 29.60 5.55
CA ASP A 31 -4.15 29.25 5.87
C ASP A 31 -4.36 27.74 5.73
N LEU A 32 -5.39 27.22 6.41
CA LEU A 32 -5.67 25.78 6.48
C LEU A 32 -5.88 25.14 5.10
N LYS A 33 -6.53 25.86 4.18
CA LYS A 33 -6.79 25.36 2.83
C LYS A 33 -5.49 25.27 2.05
N SER A 34 -4.67 26.32 2.07
CA SER A 34 -3.37 26.33 1.38
C SER A 34 -2.41 25.28 1.93
N ARG A 35 -2.40 24.99 3.24
CA ARG A 35 -1.59 23.89 3.82
C ARG A 35 -2.09 22.51 3.40
N THR A 36 -3.40 22.32 3.27
CA THR A 36 -3.97 21.07 2.75
C THR A 36 -3.61 20.87 1.27
N GLU A 37 -3.66 21.94 0.47
CA GLU A 37 -3.21 21.94 -0.93
C GLU A 37 -1.70 21.67 -1.04
N LEU A 38 -0.89 22.24 -0.13
CA LEU A 38 0.55 22.01 -0.04
C LEU A 38 0.86 20.53 0.21
N ALA A 39 0.18 19.90 1.16
CA ALA A 39 0.33 18.47 1.41
C ALA A 39 -0.02 17.62 0.17
N ASN A 40 -1.06 17.98 -0.58
CA ASN A 40 -1.41 17.29 -1.83
C ASN A 40 -0.33 17.44 -2.90
N ALA A 41 0.24 18.63 -3.06
CA ALA A 41 1.34 18.87 -4.00
C ALA A 41 2.61 18.10 -3.58
N LEU A 42 2.88 18.01 -2.28
CA LEU A 42 3.97 17.20 -1.73
C LEU A 42 3.76 15.70 -1.96
N PHE A 43 2.53 15.19 -1.81
CA PHE A 43 2.20 13.81 -2.20
C PHE A 43 2.46 13.56 -3.68
N ALA A 44 2.15 14.52 -4.56
CA ALA A 44 2.43 14.39 -5.98
C ALA A 44 3.94 14.26 -6.27
N GLN A 45 4.79 14.92 -5.46
CA GLN A 45 6.25 14.75 -5.45
C GLN A 45 6.76 13.57 -4.60
N PHE A 46 5.87 12.71 -4.09
CA PHE A 46 6.21 11.57 -3.22
C PHE A 46 6.90 11.97 -1.90
N ARG A 47 6.69 13.19 -1.40
CA ARG A 47 7.24 13.67 -0.12
C ARG A 47 6.27 13.35 1.02
N TYR A 48 6.04 12.05 1.25
CA TYR A 48 5.02 11.56 2.18
C TYR A 48 5.28 11.98 3.64
N LYS A 49 6.54 12.01 4.10
CA LYS A 49 6.86 12.45 5.47
C LYS A 49 6.43 13.89 5.72
N GLU A 50 6.86 14.78 4.84
CA GLU A 50 6.56 16.21 4.95
C GLU A 50 5.08 16.49 4.75
N ALA A 51 4.44 15.84 3.78
CA ALA A 51 2.99 15.97 3.58
C ALA A 51 2.21 15.53 4.83
N ALA A 52 2.60 14.42 5.48
CA ALA A 52 1.97 13.95 6.70
C ALA A 52 2.19 14.88 7.89
N ASP A 53 3.39 15.45 8.03
CA ASP A 53 3.70 16.42 9.09
C ASP A 53 2.84 17.70 8.91
N ILE A 54 2.72 18.24 7.69
CA ILE A 54 1.85 19.40 7.40
C ILE A 54 0.38 19.09 7.69
N LEU A 55 -0.12 17.92 7.27
CA LEU A 55 -1.50 17.53 7.59
C LEU A 55 -1.72 17.36 9.09
N SER A 56 -0.71 16.92 9.84
CA SER A 56 -0.79 16.77 11.30
C SER A 56 -0.87 18.13 12.00
N GLU A 57 -0.17 19.15 11.49
CA GLU A 57 -0.33 20.54 11.94
C GLU A 57 -1.74 21.07 11.67
N VAL A 58 -2.26 20.85 10.45
CA VAL A 58 -3.64 21.20 10.08
C VAL A 58 -4.66 20.51 10.99
N ALA A 59 -4.46 19.24 11.32
CA ALA A 59 -5.35 18.48 12.19
C ALA A 59 -5.38 19.04 13.62
N GLY A 60 -4.25 19.53 14.14
CA GLY A 60 -4.19 20.14 15.48
C GLY A 60 -4.90 21.50 15.59
N GLU A 61 -5.22 22.13 14.47
CA GLU A 61 -6.04 23.36 14.43
C GLU A 61 -7.52 23.06 14.13
N CYS A 62 -7.80 21.85 13.64
CA CYS A 62 -9.12 21.36 13.24
C CYS A 62 -9.40 20.00 13.89
N ASP A 63 -9.48 19.99 15.23
CA ASP A 63 -9.52 18.80 16.11
C ASP A 63 -10.65 17.77 15.89
N PHE A 64 -11.45 17.88 14.82
CA PHE A 64 -12.65 17.07 14.60
C PHE A 64 -12.76 16.43 13.21
N ASP A 65 -11.79 16.63 12.31
CA ASP A 65 -11.80 15.95 11.02
C ASP A 65 -11.15 14.56 11.12
N LYS A 66 -11.96 13.54 11.41
CA LYS A 66 -11.49 12.15 11.45
C LYS A 66 -10.88 11.71 10.12
N GLU A 67 -11.46 12.09 8.98
CA GLU A 67 -10.99 11.63 7.66
C GLU A 67 -9.58 12.15 7.37
N LEU A 68 -9.23 13.32 7.92
CA LEU A 68 -7.86 13.83 7.91
C LEU A 68 -6.88 12.90 8.64
N TYR A 69 -7.25 12.36 9.80
CA TYR A 69 -6.42 11.39 10.54
C TYR A 69 -6.25 10.07 9.80
N LEU A 70 -7.26 9.58 9.09
CA LEU A 70 -7.13 8.41 8.22
C LEU A 70 -6.10 8.67 7.09
N LYS A 71 -6.14 9.86 6.49
CA LYS A 71 -5.18 10.29 5.46
C LYS A 71 -3.76 10.44 6.01
N ILE A 72 -3.59 11.05 7.18
CA ILE A 72 -2.30 11.16 7.89
C ILE A 72 -1.73 9.77 8.18
N GLY A 73 -2.56 8.86 8.68
CA GLY A 73 -2.18 7.48 8.98
C GLY A 73 -1.67 6.74 7.74
N GLY A 74 -2.38 6.85 6.62
CA GLY A 74 -1.96 6.30 5.34
C GLY A 74 -0.64 6.88 4.83
N ALA A 75 -0.46 8.21 4.94
CA ALA A 75 0.78 8.87 4.52
C ALA A 75 2.00 8.43 5.35
N TYR A 76 1.86 8.38 6.68
CA TYR A 76 2.92 7.85 7.55
C TYR A 76 3.17 6.36 7.32
N LEU A 77 2.14 5.57 6.97
CA LEU A 77 2.30 4.16 6.60
C LEU A 77 3.15 4.00 5.34
N THR A 78 2.86 4.77 4.28
CA THR A 78 3.67 4.80 3.05
C THR A 78 5.11 5.22 3.35
N ALA A 79 5.30 6.20 4.24
CA ALA A 79 6.61 6.65 4.70
C ALA A 79 7.28 5.70 5.73
N ARG A 80 6.61 4.60 6.10
CA ARG A 80 7.03 3.63 7.12
C ARG A 80 7.29 4.20 8.52
N GLU A 81 6.68 5.34 8.83
CA GLU A 81 6.65 5.91 10.17
C GLU A 81 5.56 5.18 10.97
N PHE A 82 5.77 3.89 11.27
CA PHE A 82 4.74 2.97 11.77
C PHE A 82 4.08 3.44 13.07
N ASP A 83 4.86 4.00 14.01
CA ASP A 83 4.33 4.50 15.27
C ASP A 83 3.45 5.75 15.06
N LYS A 84 3.85 6.64 14.15
CA LYS A 84 3.04 7.83 13.80
C LYS A 84 1.77 7.40 13.05
N SER A 85 1.90 6.42 12.15
CA SER A 85 0.76 5.85 11.42
C SER A 85 -0.25 5.22 12.37
N LEU A 86 0.20 4.42 13.35
CA LEU A 86 -0.67 3.79 14.33
C LEU A 86 -1.42 4.84 15.16
N LYS A 87 -0.71 5.84 15.71
CA LYS A 87 -1.32 6.94 16.48
C LYS A 87 -2.39 7.70 15.69
N ALA A 88 -2.15 7.94 14.40
CA ALA A 88 -3.13 8.62 13.55
C ALA A 88 -4.39 7.75 13.32
N HIS A 89 -4.23 6.44 13.11
CA HIS A 89 -5.38 5.54 12.99
C HIS A 89 -6.13 5.36 14.32
N GLU A 90 -5.43 5.31 15.45
CA GLU A 90 -6.06 5.32 16.79
C GLU A 90 -6.90 6.58 16.97
N LYS A 91 -6.35 7.75 16.62
CA LYS A 91 -7.07 9.02 16.67
C LYS A 91 -8.29 9.05 15.74
N TYR A 92 -8.18 8.48 14.53
CA TYR A 92 -9.31 8.31 13.62
C TYR A 92 -10.46 7.54 14.29
N LEU A 93 -10.15 6.41 14.94
CA LEU A 93 -11.14 5.59 15.64
C LEU A 93 -11.71 6.30 16.87
N GLU A 94 -10.88 6.99 17.66
CA GLU A 94 -11.32 7.80 18.81
C GLU A 94 -12.34 8.87 18.41
N LEU A 95 -12.19 9.47 17.23
CA LEU A 95 -13.12 10.46 16.67
C LEU A 95 -14.36 9.84 16.02
N GLY A 96 -14.62 8.54 16.22
CA GLY A 96 -15.76 7.83 15.66
C GLY A 96 -15.57 7.45 14.18
N GLY A 97 -14.33 7.24 13.77
CA GLY A 97 -13.98 6.61 12.49
C GLY A 97 -14.51 5.18 12.39
N SER A 98 -14.72 4.71 11.16
CA SER A 98 -15.20 3.35 10.93
C SER A 98 -14.04 2.36 11.03
N GLU A 99 -14.17 1.33 11.86
CA GLU A 99 -13.19 0.23 11.89
C GLU A 99 -13.01 -0.40 10.50
N GLN A 100 -14.10 -0.51 9.72
CA GLN A 100 -14.07 -1.06 8.37
C GLN A 100 -13.24 -0.18 7.41
N ALA A 101 -13.27 1.15 7.57
CA ALA A 101 -12.49 2.06 6.74
C ALA A 101 -10.99 2.03 7.10
N ALA A 102 -10.66 1.85 8.39
CA ALA A 102 -9.29 1.68 8.86
C ALA A 102 -8.73 0.27 8.62
N ALA A 103 -9.60 -0.72 8.39
CA ALA A 103 -9.25 -2.14 8.30
C ALA A 103 -8.17 -2.44 7.25
N TYR A 104 -8.30 -1.88 6.05
CA TYR A 104 -7.33 -2.14 4.98
C TYR A 104 -5.96 -1.51 5.25
N PRO A 105 -5.84 -0.20 5.59
CA PRO A 105 -4.57 0.37 6.05
C PRO A 105 -3.94 -0.38 7.22
N MET A 106 -4.74 -0.81 8.21
CA MET A 106 -4.23 -1.59 9.35
C MET A 106 -3.76 -2.99 8.95
N GLY A 107 -4.40 -3.63 7.97
CA GLY A 107 -3.92 -4.86 7.37
C GLY A 107 -2.56 -4.69 6.70
N ILE A 108 -2.38 -3.61 5.94
CA ILE A 108 -1.08 -3.26 5.35
C ILE A 108 -0.03 -2.98 6.44
N TRP A 109 -0.40 -2.27 7.50
CA TRP A 109 0.47 -1.99 8.65
C TRP A 109 0.97 -3.29 9.29
N HIS A 110 0.08 -4.22 9.63
CA HIS A 110 0.46 -5.52 10.19
C HIS A 110 1.28 -6.35 9.20
N PHE A 111 0.93 -6.32 7.91
CA PHE A 111 1.67 -7.02 6.87
C PHE A 111 3.12 -6.52 6.78
N PHE A 112 3.33 -5.20 6.79
CA PHE A 112 4.66 -4.60 6.78
C PHE A 112 5.46 -4.86 8.05
N ARG A 113 4.79 -5.14 9.17
CA ARG A 113 5.39 -5.58 10.43
C ARG A 113 5.60 -7.09 10.53
N GLN A 114 5.33 -7.82 9.44
CA GLN A 114 5.39 -9.29 9.37
C GLN A 114 4.45 -9.99 10.37
N GLU A 115 3.42 -9.30 10.85
CA GLU A 115 2.38 -9.82 11.73
C GLU A 115 1.24 -10.42 10.90
N TYR A 116 1.57 -11.43 10.09
CA TYR A 116 0.72 -11.87 8.98
C TYR A 116 -0.67 -12.38 9.39
N GLU A 117 -0.82 -13.08 10.50
CA GLU A 117 -2.14 -13.51 10.97
C GLU A 117 -3.03 -12.31 11.33
N LYS A 118 -2.47 -11.31 12.03
CA LYS A 118 -3.20 -10.07 12.35
C LYS A 118 -3.50 -9.23 11.11
N ALA A 119 -2.62 -9.28 10.10
CA ALA A 119 -2.86 -8.66 8.81
C ALA A 119 -4.09 -9.29 8.14
N ALA A 120 -4.17 -10.62 8.10
CA ALA A 120 -5.33 -11.35 7.59
C ALA A 120 -6.63 -10.97 8.34
N ASP A 121 -6.60 -10.96 9.68
CA ASP A 121 -7.73 -10.53 10.51
C ASP A 121 -8.18 -9.10 10.18
N SER A 122 -7.23 -8.20 9.95
CA SER A 122 -7.53 -6.81 9.60
C SER A 122 -8.13 -6.69 8.19
N PHE A 123 -7.60 -7.40 7.19
CA PHE A 123 -8.22 -7.43 5.87
C PHE A 123 -9.63 -8.02 5.90
N ALA A 124 -9.88 -9.02 6.75
CA ALA A 124 -11.20 -9.60 6.92
C ALA A 124 -12.25 -8.60 7.43
N LYS A 125 -11.84 -7.60 8.22
CA LYS A 125 -12.72 -6.52 8.71
C LYS A 125 -13.15 -5.53 7.63
N CYS A 126 -12.63 -5.63 6.39
CA CYS A 126 -13.10 -4.82 5.27
C CYS A 126 -14.52 -5.24 4.80
N LEU A 127 -15.00 -6.42 5.21
CA LEU A 127 -16.31 -6.93 4.81
C LEU A 127 -17.44 -6.26 5.62
N PRO A 128 -18.62 -6.02 5.02
CA PRO A 128 -18.97 -6.29 3.61
C PRO A 128 -18.43 -5.20 2.66
N CYS A 129 -17.96 -5.57 1.47
CA CYS A 129 -17.48 -4.64 0.44
C CYS A 129 -17.90 -5.09 -0.96
N ASP A 130 -17.74 -4.22 -1.96
CA ASP A 130 -18.00 -4.52 -3.36
C ASP A 130 -16.93 -5.43 -3.99
N ASP A 131 -17.12 -5.85 -5.24
CA ASP A 131 -16.21 -6.78 -5.92
C ASP A 131 -14.83 -6.18 -6.19
N GLU A 132 -14.78 -4.87 -6.45
CA GLU A 132 -13.55 -4.13 -6.72
C GLU A 132 -12.65 -4.10 -5.46
N MET A 133 -13.22 -3.87 -4.28
CA MET A 133 -12.50 -3.97 -3.02
C MET A 133 -12.27 -5.44 -2.60
N MET A 134 -13.25 -6.32 -2.81
CA MET A 134 -13.17 -7.72 -2.39
C MET A 134 -12.00 -8.45 -3.05
N ILE A 135 -11.69 -8.21 -4.33
CA ILE A 135 -10.55 -8.89 -4.97
C ILE A 135 -9.20 -8.47 -4.34
N CYS A 136 -9.06 -7.22 -3.92
CA CYS A 136 -7.89 -6.71 -3.21
C CYS A 136 -7.80 -7.33 -1.80
N VAL A 137 -8.93 -7.43 -1.10
CA VAL A 137 -9.02 -8.07 0.23
C VAL A 137 -8.66 -9.56 0.15
N VAL A 138 -9.21 -10.29 -0.82
CA VAL A 138 -8.88 -11.71 -1.04
C VAL A 138 -7.40 -11.87 -1.33
N TYR A 139 -6.83 -11.02 -2.20
CA TYR A 139 -5.40 -11.03 -2.49
C TYR A 139 -4.56 -10.84 -1.22
N TRP A 140 -4.73 -9.74 -0.48
CA TRP A 140 -3.85 -9.43 0.65
C TRP A 140 -4.07 -10.37 1.84
N HIS A 141 -5.30 -10.80 2.09
CA HIS A 141 -5.59 -11.84 3.07
C HIS A 141 -4.88 -13.14 2.69
N CYS A 142 -5.01 -13.60 1.45
CA CYS A 142 -4.38 -14.87 1.04
C CYS A 142 -2.85 -14.78 1.05
N LEU A 143 -2.26 -13.66 0.65
CA LEU A 143 -0.82 -13.45 0.79
C LEU A 143 -0.39 -13.49 2.26
N SER A 144 -1.14 -12.83 3.14
CA SER A 144 -0.88 -12.88 4.58
C SER A 144 -0.90 -14.32 5.10
N MET A 145 -1.93 -15.10 4.74
CA MET A 145 -2.03 -16.50 5.17
C MET A 145 -0.96 -17.40 4.55
N LEU A 146 -0.55 -17.18 3.29
CA LEU A 146 0.60 -17.87 2.71
C LEU A 146 1.88 -17.62 3.52
N ARG A 147 2.10 -16.37 3.94
CA ARG A 147 3.28 -15.96 4.72
C ARG A 147 3.25 -16.49 6.15
N ALA A 148 2.06 -16.66 6.73
CA ALA A 148 1.87 -17.31 8.02
C ALA A 148 1.91 -18.86 7.95
N GLY A 149 1.90 -19.47 6.76
CA GLY A 149 1.73 -20.92 6.61
C GLY A 149 0.31 -21.42 6.92
N GLY A 150 -0.67 -20.52 6.90
CA GLY A 150 -2.08 -20.80 7.20
C GLY A 150 -2.92 -21.14 5.97
N LYS A 151 -4.22 -21.39 6.20
CA LYS A 151 -5.17 -21.77 5.14
C LYS A 151 -5.68 -20.55 4.37
N LEU A 152 -5.89 -20.73 3.06
CA LEU A 152 -6.39 -19.67 2.16
C LEU A 152 -7.92 -19.58 2.15
N GLU A 153 -8.53 -19.45 3.32
CA GLU A 153 -10.00 -19.53 3.46
C GLU A 153 -10.76 -18.39 2.76
N PHE A 154 -10.11 -17.25 2.53
CA PHE A 154 -10.71 -16.12 1.81
C PHE A 154 -10.88 -16.36 0.31
N LEU A 155 -10.25 -17.39 -0.27
CA LEU A 155 -10.51 -17.76 -1.66
C LEU A 155 -11.98 -18.11 -1.91
N LYS A 156 -12.75 -18.48 -0.88
CA LYS A 156 -14.21 -18.72 -1.00
C LYS A 156 -15.00 -17.50 -1.48
N TYR A 157 -14.47 -16.29 -1.31
CA TYR A 157 -15.13 -15.05 -1.75
C TYR A 157 -14.81 -14.68 -3.19
N TYR A 158 -13.77 -15.27 -3.78
CA TYR A 158 -13.45 -15.08 -5.19
C TYR A 158 -14.51 -15.75 -6.07
N ARG A 159 -14.98 -15.02 -7.08
CA ARG A 159 -15.87 -15.51 -8.13
C ARG A 159 -15.33 -15.06 -9.49
N LYS A 160 -15.52 -15.90 -10.51
CA LYS A 160 -15.02 -15.62 -11.87
C LYS A 160 -15.70 -14.41 -12.51
N ASP A 161 -16.93 -14.14 -12.12
CA ASP A 161 -17.81 -13.07 -12.61
C ASP A 161 -17.72 -11.78 -11.77
N MET A 162 -16.71 -11.65 -10.90
CA MET A 162 -16.50 -10.41 -10.14
C MET A 162 -16.19 -9.23 -11.06
N GLU A 163 -16.90 -8.13 -10.84
CA GLU A 163 -16.64 -6.85 -11.48
C GLU A 163 -15.47 -6.14 -10.80
N VAL A 164 -14.25 -6.57 -11.13
CA VAL A 164 -13.00 -6.10 -10.46
C VAL A 164 -12.50 -4.75 -10.96
N GLY A 165 -13.16 -4.13 -11.94
CA GLY A 165 -12.72 -2.86 -12.53
C GLY A 165 -11.27 -2.90 -13.00
N HIS A 166 -10.46 -1.99 -12.47
CA HIS A 166 -9.04 -1.84 -12.80
C HIS A 166 -8.11 -2.75 -11.98
N HIS A 167 -8.63 -3.52 -11.01
CA HIS A 167 -7.86 -4.42 -10.15
C HIS A 167 -7.52 -5.78 -10.80
N THR A 168 -7.16 -5.78 -12.08
CA THR A 168 -6.89 -7.00 -12.87
C THR A 168 -5.64 -7.74 -12.40
N ALA A 169 -4.61 -7.03 -11.94
CA ALA A 169 -3.39 -7.63 -11.39
C ALA A 169 -3.65 -8.45 -10.11
N TYR A 170 -4.53 -7.94 -9.22
CA TYR A 170 -5.00 -8.69 -8.06
C TYR A 170 -5.72 -9.98 -8.49
N ARG A 171 -6.62 -9.87 -9.48
CA ARG A 171 -7.35 -11.01 -10.03
C ARG A 171 -6.42 -12.07 -10.63
N LEU A 172 -5.36 -11.67 -11.34
CA LEU A 172 -4.39 -12.61 -11.92
C LEU A 172 -3.79 -13.52 -10.84
N VAL A 173 -3.32 -12.93 -9.73
CA VAL A 173 -2.70 -13.69 -8.63
C VAL A 173 -3.73 -14.55 -7.90
N VAL A 174 -4.93 -14.03 -7.64
CA VAL A 174 -6.01 -14.81 -7.01
C VAL A 174 -6.41 -16.02 -7.87
N ARG A 175 -6.42 -15.90 -9.21
CA ARG A 175 -6.64 -17.03 -10.12
C ARG A 175 -5.56 -18.11 -10.01
N VAL A 176 -4.30 -17.73 -9.79
CA VAL A 176 -3.21 -18.68 -9.54
C VAL A 176 -3.42 -19.40 -8.21
N LEU A 177 -3.76 -18.67 -7.15
CA LEU A 177 -4.07 -19.24 -5.83
C LEU A 177 -5.28 -20.20 -5.87
N ALA A 178 -6.29 -19.88 -6.68
CA ALA A 178 -7.47 -20.71 -6.90
C ALA A 178 -7.23 -21.91 -7.83
N GLY A 179 -6.04 -22.04 -8.42
CA GLY A 179 -5.71 -23.13 -9.36
C GLY A 179 -6.33 -22.98 -10.75
N GLU A 180 -6.88 -21.81 -11.10
CA GLU A 180 -7.50 -21.54 -12.40
C GLU A 180 -6.49 -21.12 -13.46
N THR A 181 -5.35 -20.59 -13.03
CA THR A 181 -4.23 -20.19 -13.90
C THR A 181 -2.96 -20.87 -13.41
N ALA A 182 -2.26 -21.56 -14.31
CA ALA A 182 -0.95 -22.13 -13.99
C ALA A 182 0.08 -21.02 -13.70
N MET A 183 1.04 -21.29 -12.83
CA MET A 183 2.07 -20.33 -12.43
C MET A 183 2.86 -19.82 -13.65
N GLU A 184 3.17 -20.71 -14.59
CA GLU A 184 3.93 -20.42 -15.80
C GLU A 184 3.16 -19.46 -16.72
N ALA A 185 1.84 -19.67 -16.85
CA ALA A 185 0.99 -18.79 -17.66
C ALA A 185 0.88 -17.40 -17.03
N ALA A 186 0.76 -17.30 -15.71
CA ALA A 186 0.73 -16.01 -15.02
C ALA A 186 2.06 -15.26 -15.09
N LEU A 187 3.20 -15.96 -15.05
CA LEU A 187 4.51 -15.36 -15.26
C LEU A 187 4.68 -14.85 -16.70
N GLU A 188 4.13 -15.54 -17.70
CA GLU A 188 4.15 -15.06 -19.08
C GLU A 188 3.26 -13.82 -19.27
N GLU A 189 2.07 -13.82 -18.67
CA GLU A 189 1.20 -12.63 -18.63
C GLU A 189 1.92 -11.44 -17.98
N LEU A 190 2.58 -11.66 -16.84
CA LEU A 190 3.38 -10.64 -16.14
C LEU A 190 4.49 -10.05 -17.02
N LYS A 191 5.20 -10.86 -17.82
CA LYS A 191 6.25 -10.34 -18.74
C LYS A 191 5.68 -9.40 -19.81
N SER A 192 4.43 -9.61 -20.20
CA SER A 192 3.75 -8.79 -21.20
C SER A 192 3.02 -7.57 -20.62
N GLU A 193 2.95 -7.46 -19.29
CA GLU A 193 2.31 -6.35 -18.59
C GLU A 193 3.08 -5.04 -18.82
N LYS A 194 2.36 -4.03 -19.32
CA LYS A 194 2.90 -2.71 -19.66
C LYS A 194 2.65 -1.70 -18.56
N ASP A 195 1.60 -1.90 -17.77
CA ASP A 195 1.30 -1.05 -16.63
C ASP A 195 2.21 -1.42 -15.46
N VAL A 196 3.07 -0.48 -15.06
CA VAL A 196 4.10 -0.72 -14.04
C VAL A 196 3.47 -1.01 -12.67
N LEU A 197 2.30 -0.42 -12.37
CA LEU A 197 1.60 -0.65 -11.11
C LEU A 197 1.06 -2.09 -11.07
N ASN A 198 0.38 -2.54 -12.12
CA ASN A 198 -0.08 -3.91 -12.28
C ASN A 198 1.07 -4.91 -12.23
N TYR A 199 2.20 -4.59 -12.87
CA TYR A 199 3.40 -5.42 -12.80
C TYR A 199 3.88 -5.59 -11.35
N CYS A 200 3.98 -4.51 -10.58
CA CYS A 200 4.40 -4.59 -9.17
C CYS A 200 3.43 -5.42 -8.33
N ILE A 201 2.11 -5.24 -8.51
CA ILE A 201 1.07 -5.96 -7.77
C ILE A 201 1.11 -7.46 -8.11
N ALA A 202 1.06 -7.80 -9.40
CA ALA A 202 1.08 -9.20 -9.82
C ALA A 202 2.41 -9.86 -9.48
N GLY A 203 3.53 -9.19 -9.75
CA GLY A 203 4.88 -9.66 -9.44
C GLY A 203 5.07 -10.00 -7.97
N TYR A 204 4.62 -9.13 -7.05
CA TYR A 204 4.76 -9.38 -5.61
C TYR A 204 3.93 -10.57 -5.14
N GLY A 205 2.71 -10.72 -5.68
CA GLY A 205 1.84 -11.84 -5.36
C GLY A 205 2.43 -13.18 -5.86
N LEU A 206 2.92 -13.20 -7.10
CA LEU A 206 3.60 -14.36 -7.67
C LEU A 206 4.91 -14.69 -6.92
N TYR A 207 5.66 -13.68 -6.46
CA TYR A 207 6.81 -13.85 -5.58
C TYR A 207 6.42 -14.59 -4.29
N CYS A 208 5.36 -14.15 -3.61
CA CYS A 208 4.88 -14.78 -2.38
C CYS A 208 4.46 -16.24 -2.60
N ILE A 209 3.80 -16.54 -3.72
CA ILE A 209 3.40 -17.91 -4.08
C ILE A 209 4.64 -18.81 -4.26
N LYS A 210 5.62 -18.39 -5.07
CA LYS A 210 6.86 -19.16 -5.27
C LYS A 210 7.62 -19.38 -3.96
N LYS A 211 7.77 -18.32 -3.16
CA LYS A 211 8.43 -18.37 -1.86
C LYS A 211 7.76 -19.37 -0.91
N SER A 212 6.43 -19.40 -0.86
CA SER A 212 5.68 -20.36 -0.03
C SER A 212 5.91 -21.82 -0.40
N LYS A 213 6.33 -22.10 -1.65
CA LYS A 213 6.66 -23.44 -2.16
C LYS A 213 8.15 -23.77 -2.09
N GLY A 214 8.98 -22.85 -1.58
CA GLY A 214 10.44 -22.99 -1.60
C GLY A 214 11.04 -22.88 -3.01
N GLU A 215 10.32 -22.29 -3.97
CA GLU A 215 10.82 -22.06 -5.32
C GLU A 215 11.64 -20.75 -5.40
N PRO A 216 12.66 -20.67 -6.28
CA PRO A 216 13.41 -19.44 -6.50
C PRO A 216 12.51 -18.30 -6.99
N ALA A 217 12.52 -17.16 -6.31
CA ALA A 217 11.64 -16.03 -6.62
C ALA A 217 12.33 -14.66 -6.60
N GLU A 218 13.60 -14.58 -6.22
CA GLU A 218 14.30 -13.30 -5.98
C GLU A 218 14.39 -12.39 -7.21
N GLU A 219 14.41 -12.96 -8.41
CA GLU A 219 14.37 -12.20 -9.67
C GLU A 219 13.10 -11.33 -9.79
N LEU A 220 11.95 -11.83 -9.32
CA LEU A 220 10.71 -11.03 -9.28
C LEU A 220 10.87 -9.83 -8.35
N LEU A 221 11.55 -10.04 -7.22
CA LEU A 221 11.82 -8.99 -6.25
C LEU A 221 12.75 -7.91 -6.84
N ASP A 222 13.83 -8.32 -7.51
CA ASP A 222 14.73 -7.42 -8.22
C ASP A 222 13.99 -6.60 -9.27
N CYS A 223 13.19 -7.25 -10.12
CA CYS A 223 12.43 -6.60 -11.17
C CYS A 223 11.40 -5.58 -10.64
N ILE A 224 10.78 -5.85 -9.49
CA ILE A 224 9.87 -4.90 -8.81
C ILE A 224 10.67 -3.69 -8.30
N LEU A 225 11.80 -3.93 -7.63
CA LEU A 225 12.61 -2.89 -7.00
C LEU A 225 13.37 -2.00 -8.00
N ASP A 226 13.55 -2.47 -9.24
CA ASP A 226 14.01 -1.65 -10.35
C ASP A 226 12.99 -0.58 -10.76
N LYS A 227 11.71 -0.71 -10.40
CA LYS A 227 10.64 0.27 -10.70
C LYS A 227 10.56 1.40 -9.67
N LYS A 228 11.69 2.08 -9.42
CA LYS A 228 11.83 3.08 -8.35
C LYS A 228 10.81 4.22 -8.39
N ASP A 229 10.28 4.56 -9.57
CA ASP A 229 9.26 5.60 -9.75
C ASP A 229 7.87 5.24 -9.23
N LEU A 230 7.67 3.99 -8.79
CA LEU A 230 6.44 3.46 -8.22
C LEU A 230 6.59 3.10 -6.73
N TRP A 231 7.66 3.56 -6.07
CA TRP A 231 7.97 3.12 -4.71
C TRP A 231 6.84 3.28 -3.68
N PRO A 232 5.90 4.26 -3.76
CA PRO A 232 4.80 4.37 -2.81
C PRO A 232 3.73 3.27 -2.96
N CYS A 233 3.78 2.47 -4.03
CA CYS A 233 2.91 1.32 -4.22
C CYS A 233 3.08 0.31 -3.07
N ILE A 234 1.98 -0.16 -2.50
CA ILE A 234 1.99 -1.12 -1.39
C ILE A 234 2.77 -2.39 -1.75
N ALA A 235 2.59 -2.93 -2.95
CA ALA A 235 3.31 -4.13 -3.40
C ALA A 235 4.82 -3.88 -3.57
N TYR A 236 5.21 -2.69 -4.02
CA TYR A 236 6.61 -2.28 -4.05
C TYR A 236 7.18 -2.18 -2.63
N LEU A 237 6.46 -1.52 -1.70
CA LEU A 237 6.89 -1.39 -0.31
C LEU A 237 7.01 -2.75 0.40
N ALA A 238 6.11 -3.68 0.08
CA ALA A 238 6.16 -5.05 0.56
C ALA A 238 7.40 -5.79 0.03
N ALA A 239 7.70 -5.64 -1.26
CA ALA A 239 8.93 -6.16 -1.88
C ALA A 239 10.18 -5.56 -1.24
N TRP A 240 10.19 -4.24 -1.01
CA TRP A 240 11.29 -3.54 -0.37
C TRP A 240 11.52 -4.04 1.05
N ASN A 241 10.44 -4.33 1.78
CA ASN A 241 10.49 -4.93 3.10
C ASN A 241 11.18 -6.30 3.11
N ASP A 242 10.74 -7.17 2.22
CA ASP A 242 11.29 -8.51 2.11
C ASP A 242 12.78 -8.50 1.75
N ARG A 243 13.22 -7.53 0.95
CA ARG A 243 14.63 -7.35 0.59
C ARG A 243 15.49 -6.87 1.75
N ASN A 244 14.97 -6.00 2.61
CA ASN A 244 15.75 -5.35 3.67
C ASN A 244 15.66 -6.08 5.03
N GLY A 245 14.81 -7.10 5.15
CA GLY A 245 14.71 -7.90 6.38
C GLY A 245 14.17 -7.13 7.58
N LEU A 246 13.29 -6.17 7.34
CA LEU A 246 12.72 -5.24 8.33
C LEU A 246 11.27 -5.58 8.71
#